data_AF-A0A356QYG0-F1
#
_entry.id   AF-A0A356QYG0-F1
#
_cell.length_a   1.000
_cell.length_b   1.000
_cell.length_c   1.000
_cell.angle_alpha   90.00
_cell.angle_beta   90.00
_cell.angle_gamma   90.00
#
_symmetry.space_group_name_H-M   'P 1'
#
loop_
_entity.id
_entity.type
_entity.pdbx_description
1 polymer ?
#
loop_
_entity_poly.entity_id
_entity_poly.type
_entity_poly.pdbx_seq_one_letter_code
_entity_poly.pdbx_strand_id
1 'polypeptide(L)' 'MSQRLLYNGNFLIMDKDYSTADSVLIEGGRIKAVGREAECRAIATHAEEVNLDGQTVIPGFI' A
#
# COMPACT_ATOMS: atom_id res chain seq x y z
N MET A 1 4.61 17.26 -2.56
CA MET A 1 3.62 16.19 -2.82
C MET A 1 3.58 15.33 -1.56
N SER A 2 2.41 15.09 -0.96
CA SER A 2 2.32 14.23 0.22
C SER A 2 2.30 12.75 -0.18
N GLN A 3 3.15 11.96 0.47
CA GLN A 3 3.20 10.50 0.33
C GLN A 3 2.59 9.85 1.59
N ARG A 4 1.93 8.72 1.44
CA ARG A 4 1.47 7.86 2.54
C ARG A 4 1.86 6.42 2.28
N LEU A 5 2.53 5.80 3.23
CA LEU A 5 2.89 4.37 3.19
C LEU A 5 2.03 3.63 4.21
N LEU A 6 1.11 2.82 3.72
CA LEU A 6 0.37 1.88 4.55
C LEU A 6 1.11 0.54 4.49
N TYR A 7 1.48 -0.03 5.64
CA TYR A 7 2.32 -1.23 5.70
C TYR A 7 1.85 -2.18 6.80
N ASN A 8 2.41 -3.40 6.80
CA ASN A 8 2.03 -4.47 7.72
C ASN A 8 0.51 -4.75 7.66
N GLY A 9 -0.05 -4.74 6.45
CA GLY A 9 -1.46 -5.06 6.19
C GLY A 9 -1.61 -6.30 5.33
N ASN A 10 -2.86 -6.68 5.09
CA ASN A 10 -3.21 -7.66 4.05
C ASN A 10 -3.97 -6.95 2.93
N PHE A 11 -3.36 -6.79 1.76
CA PHE A 11 -3.99 -6.07 0.65
C PHE A 11 -4.63 -7.05 -0.33
N LEU A 12 -5.96 -6.97 -0.45
CA LEU A 12 -6.69 -7.72 -1.45
C LEU A 12 -6.67 -6.97 -2.77
N ILE A 13 -5.65 -7.28 -3.59
CA ILE A 13 -5.54 -6.74 -4.94
C ILE A 13 -6.47 -7.57 -5.83
N MET A 14 -7.52 -6.95 -6.36
CA MET A 14 -8.46 -7.60 -7.29
C MET A 14 -7.86 -7.70 -8.70
N ASP A 15 -6.59 -8.07 -8.80
CA ASP A 15 -5.94 -8.36 -10.07
C ASP A 15 -6.25 -9.81 -10.52
N LYS A 16 -5.93 -10.13 -11.78
CA LYS A 16 -6.21 -11.45 -12.35
C LYS A 16 -5.39 -12.57 -11.70
N ASP A 17 -4.25 -12.20 -11.11
CA ASP A 17 -3.29 -13.12 -10.51
C ASP A 17 -3.55 -13.32 -9.01
N TYR A 18 -4.55 -12.66 -8.43
CA TYR A 18 -4.87 -12.68 -7.00
C TYR A 18 -3.64 -12.37 -6.13
N SER A 19 -2.87 -11.36 -6.55
CA SER A 19 -1.63 -10.99 -5.91
C SER A 19 -1.87 -10.56 -4.47
N THR A 20 -1.03 -11.06 -3.56
CA THR A 20 -0.98 -10.57 -2.18
C THR A 20 0.06 -9.46 -2.08
N ALA A 21 -0.31 -8.39 -1.39
CA ALA A 21 0.63 -7.36 -0.96
C ALA A 21 0.47 -7.11 0.53
N ASP A 22 1.53 -6.63 1.15
CA ASP A 22 1.53 -6.26 2.56
C ASP A 22 1.59 -4.74 2.77
N SER A 23 1.82 -3.98 1.67
CA SER A 23 2.02 -2.54 1.71
C SER A 23 1.58 -1.82 0.43
N VAL A 24 1.21 -0.55 0.57
CA VAL A 24 0.93 0.36 -0.56
C VAL A 24 1.52 1.75 -0.28
N LEU A 25 2.14 2.34 -1.30
CA LEU A 25 2.57 3.73 -1.32
C LEU A 25 1.58 4.56 -2.14
N ILE A 26 1.05 5.61 -1.53
CA ILE A 26 0.13 6.56 -2.14
C ILE A 26 0.84 7.90 -2.28
N GLU A 27 0.77 8.52 -3.46
CA GLU A 27 1.29 9.87 -3.72
C GLU A 27 0.21 10.72 -4.39
N GLY A 28 -0.12 11.87 -3.80
CA GLY A 28 -1.09 12.79 -4.39
C GLY A 28 -2.47 12.16 -4.66
N GLY A 29 -2.88 11.19 -3.84
CA GLY A 29 -4.16 10.48 -3.99
C GLY A 29 -4.17 9.35 -5.02
N ARG A 30 -3.02 8.97 -5.58
CA ARG A 30 -2.88 7.83 -6.50
C ARG A 30 -1.96 6.77 -5.91
N ILE A 31 -2.20 5.50 -6.24
CA ILE A 31 -1.29 4.41 -5.90
C ILE A 31 -0.02 4.58 -6.74
N LYS A 32 1.11 4.78 -6.06
CA LYS A 32 2.45 4.87 -6.66
C LYS A 32 3.11 3.50 -6.75
N ALA A 33 2.91 2.66 -5.74
CA ALA A 33 3.31 1.26 -5.73
C ALA A 33 2.46 0.45 -4.76
N VAL A 34 2.36 -0.85 -5.03
CA VAL A 34 1.72 -1.84 -4.17
C VAL A 34 2.57 -3.11 -4.23
N GLY A 35 2.82 -3.75 -3.09
CA GLY A 35 3.70 -4.91 -3.05
C GLY A 35 4.22 -5.18 -1.63
N ARG A 36 5.49 -5.56 -1.53
CA ARG A 36 6.15 -5.74 -0.24
C ARG A 36 6.55 -4.42 0.40
N GLU A 37 6.59 -4.38 1.72
CA GLU A 37 6.97 -3.21 2.50
C GLU A 37 8.35 -2.70 2.10
N ALA A 38 9.32 -3.61 1.96
CA ALA A 38 10.69 -3.24 1.59
C ALA A 38 10.74 -2.53 0.22
N GLU A 39 9.94 -2.98 -0.74
CA GLU A 39 9.86 -2.39 -2.09
C GLU A 39 9.20 -1.01 -2.04
N CYS A 40 8.10 -0.89 -1.30
CA CYS A 40 7.38 0.38 -1.13
C CYS A 40 8.20 1.41 -0.34
N ARG A 41 8.96 0.96 0.67
CA ARG A 41 9.82 1.78 1.52
C ARG A 41 11.07 2.26 0.77
N ALA A 42 11.62 1.45 -0.13
CA ALA A 42 12.78 1.83 -0.93
C ALA A 42 12.51 3.01 -1.89
N ILE A 43 11.25 3.18 -2.33
CA ILE A 43 10.84 4.27 -3.23
C ILE A 43 10.15 5.43 -2.49
N ALA A 44 9.82 5.25 -1.20
CA ALA A 44 9.26 6.29 -0.35
C ALA A 44 10.37 7.31 -0.01
N THR A 45 9.99 8.58 0.16
CA THR A 45 10.96 9.66 0.43
C THR A 45 10.63 10.44 1.70
N HIS A 46 9.39 10.91 1.82
CA HIS A 46 8.86 11.63 2.99
C HIS A 46 7.39 11.22 3.17
N ALA A 47 7.17 9.91 3.28
CA ALA A 47 5.85 9.35 3.45
C ALA A 47 5.41 9.41 4.91
N GLU A 48 4.16 9.78 5.15
CA GLU A 48 3.49 9.48 6.41
C GLU A 48 3.27 7.96 6.47
N GLU A 49 3.84 7.32 7.49
CA GLU A 49 3.79 5.88 7.67
C GLU A 49 2.62 5.49 8.58
N VAL A 50 1.81 4.54 8.13
CA VAL A 50 0.66 4.02 8.86
C VAL A 50 0.78 2.50 8.95
N ASN A 51 1.07 2.02 10.16
CA ASN A 51 1.05 0.60 10.47
C ASN A 51 -0.40 0.11 10.53
N LEU A 52 -0.72 -0.94 9.78
CA LEU A 52 -2.04 -1.53 9.73
C LEU A 52 -2.26 -2.64 10.76
N ASP A 53 -1.22 -3.08 11.47
CA ASP A 53 -1.29 -4.13 12.50
C ASP A 53 -1.99 -5.42 12.02
N GLY A 54 -1.70 -5.83 10.78
CA GLY A 54 -2.28 -7.02 10.14
C GLY A 54 -3.71 -6.83 9.61
N GLN A 55 -4.28 -5.63 9.67
CA GLN A 55 -5.60 -5.36 9.13
C GLN A 55 -5.65 -5.53 7.60
N THR A 56 -6.84 -5.90 7.11
CA THR A 56 -7.06 -6.11 5.67
C THR A 56 -7.52 -4.82 5.00
N VAL A 57 -6.83 -4.44 3.92
CA VAL A 57 -7.21 -3.35 3.04
C VAL A 57 -7.91 -3.92 1.81
N ILE A 58 -9.08 -3.38 1.51
CA ILE A 58 -9.90 -3.75 0.36
C ILE A 58 -10.14 -2.53 -0.53
N PRO A 59 -10.32 -2.72 -1.85
CA PRO A 59 -10.77 -1.66 -2.74
C PRO A 59 -12.09 -1.05 -2.24
N GLY A 60 -12.25 0.26 -2.41
CA GLY A 60 -13.51 0.94 -2.14
C GLY A 60 -14.62 0.36 -3.01
N PHE A 61 -15.78 0.12 -2.42
CA PHE A 61 -16.95 -0.34 -3.15
C PHE A 61 -17.47 0.75 -4.10
N ILE A 62 -17.96 0.32 -5.27
CA ILE A 62 -18.61 1.16 -6.29
C ILE A 62 -20.03 0.70 -6.53
#